data_AF-A0A7X5X7H1-F1
#
_entry.id   AF-A0A7X5X7H1-F1
#
_cell.length_a   1.000
_cell.length_b   1.000
_cell.length_c   1.000
_cell.angle_alpha   90.00
_cell.angle_beta   90.00
_cell.angle_gamma   90.00
#
_symmetry.space_group_name_H-M   'P 1'
#
loop_
_entity.id
_entity.type
_entity.pdbx_description
1 polymer ?
#
loop_
_entity_poly.entity_id
_entity_poly.type
_entity_poly.pdbx_seq_one_letter_code
_entity_poly.pdbx_strand_id
1 'polypeptide(L)'
;MAPNPAPNGPTETNSGTQDSPATGTGVPSSPDDTVTVQDPALQPAQPSAERTFTADDIARARQEEKDKLYSRLSKVDERSEALEKELATLREEREARLAAEAEEQAKKEQAEKDQAEKDMSAKKLLEERSTEWERRFSEIQQEREQERAALAKEAEYNRLRAYIQERVGAERDNIAPELVDLVSGNTQEEVDQSVEMLKGKTSQLFDSMQAAQQTARSQMRGVAATGYTGNGPTDGESGTRELSADDIKNMSMADFAKYRTQLLGAAANSTNRGLFD
;
A
#
# COMPACT_ATOMS: atom_id res chain seq x y z
N MET A 1 -26.75 -15.49 31.02
CA MET A 1 -27.62 -15.73 32.20
C MET A 1 -27.35 -14.59 33.18
N ALA A 2 -28.37 -13.73 33.36
CA ALA A 2 -28.49 -12.63 34.33
C ALA A 2 -27.59 -11.36 34.11
N PRO A 3 -28.03 -10.16 34.53
CA PRO A 3 -28.59 -9.16 33.61
C PRO A 3 -28.10 -7.70 33.82
N ASN A 4 -28.54 -6.82 32.92
CA ASN A 4 -28.46 -5.35 32.91
C ASN A 4 -29.12 -4.71 34.16
N PRO A 5 -28.77 -3.46 34.53
CA PRO A 5 -29.62 -2.34 34.09
C PRO A 5 -28.91 -1.02 33.75
N ALA A 6 -29.49 -0.29 32.78
CA ALA A 6 -29.26 1.13 32.47
C ALA A 6 -30.17 2.05 33.35
N PRO A 7 -30.42 3.33 32.99
CA PRO A 7 -29.64 4.53 33.31
C PRO A 7 -30.41 5.58 34.16
N ASN A 8 -29.72 6.37 34.99
CA ASN A 8 -30.24 7.59 35.65
C ASN A 8 -29.43 8.77 35.09
N GLY A 9 -29.90 9.95 34.70
CA GLY A 9 -31.14 10.72 34.86
C GLY A 9 -30.72 12.21 34.85
N PRO A 10 -31.45 13.16 34.25
CA PRO A 10 -31.04 14.57 34.15
C PRO A 10 -31.38 15.35 35.43
N THR A 11 -30.49 16.24 35.88
CA THR A 11 -30.77 17.18 36.97
C THR A 11 -31.05 18.58 36.44
N GLU A 12 -32.30 19.02 36.61
CA GLU A 12 -32.70 20.42 36.62
C GLU A 12 -32.03 21.15 37.79
N THR A 13 -31.69 22.42 37.60
CA THR A 13 -31.50 23.35 38.72
C THR A 13 -32.00 24.73 38.33
N ASN A 14 -33.04 25.15 39.03
CA ASN A 14 -33.73 26.43 38.94
C ASN A 14 -33.38 27.24 40.22
N SER A 15 -32.89 28.48 40.05
CA SER A 15 -32.90 29.62 41.00
C SER A 15 -32.08 30.73 40.34
N GLY A 16 -32.57 31.92 40.00
CA GLY A 16 -33.38 32.82 40.80
C GLY A 16 -32.43 33.75 41.57
N THR A 17 -32.14 34.95 41.05
CA THR A 17 -31.90 36.20 41.83
C THR A 17 -31.81 37.40 40.87
N GLN A 18 -32.70 38.34 41.13
CA GLN A 18 -32.78 39.70 40.62
C GLN A 18 -31.64 40.54 41.22
N ASP A 19 -31.08 41.47 40.45
CA ASP A 19 -30.80 42.79 41.02
C ASP A 19 -30.85 43.87 39.92
N SER A 20 -31.55 44.96 40.23
CA SER A 20 -31.54 46.22 39.47
C SER A 20 -30.44 47.13 40.05
N PRO A 21 -30.05 48.23 39.38
CA PRO A 21 -30.78 49.46 39.66
C PRO A 21 -30.95 50.43 38.47
N ALA A 22 -31.89 51.34 38.73
CA ALA A 22 -32.42 52.42 37.93
C ALA A 22 -31.42 53.43 37.32
N THR A 23 -31.79 53.92 36.15
CA THR A 23 -31.80 55.35 35.77
C THR A 23 -32.77 55.45 34.58
N GLY A 24 -33.76 56.32 34.50
CA GLY A 24 -33.98 57.59 35.17
C GLY A 24 -34.22 58.68 34.12
N THR A 25 -35.34 58.61 33.39
CA THR A 25 -35.99 59.71 32.64
C THR A 25 -37.32 59.12 32.18
N GLY A 26 -38.51 59.63 32.47
CA GLY A 26 -38.92 61.01 32.69
C GLY A 26 -40.26 61.17 31.95
N VAL A 27 -41.32 60.68 32.60
CA VAL A 27 -42.77 61.00 32.56
C VAL A 27 -43.08 62.31 31.77
N PRO A 28 -44.18 62.45 31.00
CA PRO A 28 -45.51 62.07 31.49
C PRO A 28 -46.52 61.48 30.50
N SER A 29 -47.20 60.46 31.00
CA SER A 29 -48.63 60.24 30.78
C SER A 29 -49.36 61.48 31.29
N SER A 30 -50.01 62.20 30.39
CA SER A 30 -50.89 63.32 30.75
C SER A 30 -52.29 62.82 31.12
N PRO A 31 -52.99 63.60 31.96
CA PRO A 31 -53.98 63.11 32.93
C PRO A 31 -55.41 62.99 32.38
N ASP A 32 -56.20 62.19 33.10
CA ASP A 32 -57.64 62.39 33.28
C ASP A 32 -57.93 63.88 33.53
N ASP A 33 -58.35 64.58 32.50
CA ASP A 33 -58.96 65.90 32.65
C ASP A 33 -60.46 65.68 32.87
N THR A 34 -60.82 65.60 34.15
CA THR A 34 -62.18 65.79 34.62
C THR A 34 -62.58 67.24 34.33
N VAL A 35 -63.14 67.47 33.15
CA VAL A 35 -63.73 68.76 32.80
C VAL A 35 -64.92 69.02 33.74
N THR A 36 -64.66 69.86 34.73
CA THR A 36 -65.66 70.45 35.61
C THR A 36 -66.60 71.29 34.74
N VAL A 37 -67.84 70.85 34.59
CA VAL A 37 -68.91 71.63 33.94
C VAL A 37 -69.27 72.77 34.88
N GLN A 38 -68.66 73.93 34.66
CA GLN A 38 -69.10 75.19 35.25
C GLN A 38 -70.29 75.68 34.40
N ASP A 39 -71.47 75.72 35.03
CA ASP A 39 -72.74 76.22 34.51
C ASP A 39 -72.69 77.74 34.31
N PRO A 40 -72.69 78.27 33.06
CA PRO A 40 -72.93 79.68 32.81
C PRO A 40 -74.42 79.88 32.57
N ALA A 41 -75.02 80.69 33.44
CA ALA A 41 -76.37 81.25 33.38
C ALA A 41 -77.01 81.29 31.98
N LEU A 42 -78.27 80.84 31.93
CA LEU A 42 -79.18 80.91 30.77
C LEU A 42 -79.08 82.26 30.03
N GLN A 43 -78.39 82.25 28.89
CA GLN A 43 -78.61 83.22 27.82
C GLN A 43 -79.71 82.68 26.90
N PRO A 44 -80.65 83.53 26.46
CA PRO A 44 -81.78 83.09 25.64
C PRO A 44 -81.27 82.45 24.34
N ALA A 45 -81.79 81.26 24.05
CA ALA A 45 -81.49 80.46 22.87
C ALA A 45 -81.52 81.33 21.60
N GLN A 46 -80.33 81.65 21.09
CA GLN A 46 -80.17 82.06 19.70
C GLN A 46 -80.56 80.84 18.85
N PRO A 47 -81.34 81.01 17.76
CA PRO A 47 -81.74 79.89 16.93
C PRO A 47 -80.47 79.16 16.51
N SER A 48 -80.34 77.89 16.91
CA SER A 48 -79.41 76.97 16.29
C SER A 48 -79.78 76.97 14.81
N ALA A 49 -79.07 77.76 14.02
CA ALA A 49 -79.08 77.63 12.58
C ALA A 49 -78.66 76.19 12.36
N GLU A 50 -79.63 75.33 12.04
CA GLU A 50 -79.38 74.01 11.52
C GLU A 50 -78.39 74.22 10.39
N ARG A 51 -77.11 73.91 10.62
CA ARG A 51 -76.08 73.92 9.57
C ARG A 51 -76.43 72.75 8.67
N THR A 52 -77.42 72.96 7.84
CA THR A 52 -77.82 72.03 6.81
C THR A 52 -76.74 72.12 5.74
N PHE A 53 -75.97 71.05 5.60
CA PHE A 53 -75.00 70.96 4.52
C PHE A 53 -75.75 71.10 3.20
N THR A 54 -75.37 72.08 2.39
CA THR A 54 -75.93 72.21 1.05
C THR A 54 -75.40 71.08 0.16
N ALA A 55 -76.11 70.76 -0.92
CA ALA A 55 -75.66 69.73 -1.86
C ALA A 55 -74.25 70.02 -2.42
N ASP A 56 -73.91 71.31 -2.58
CA ASP A 56 -72.61 71.78 -3.06
C ASP A 56 -71.49 71.56 -2.03
N ASP A 57 -71.76 71.73 -0.73
CA ASP A 57 -70.78 71.47 0.33
C ASP A 57 -70.41 69.98 0.41
N ILE A 58 -71.40 69.11 0.25
CA ILE A 58 -71.19 67.66 0.22
C ILE A 58 -70.42 67.26 -1.05
N ALA A 59 -70.71 67.88 -2.20
CA ALA A 59 -69.97 67.63 -3.43
C ALA A 59 -68.49 68.03 -3.31
N ARG A 60 -68.19 69.17 -2.69
CA ARG A 60 -66.82 69.64 -2.43
C ARG A 60 -66.07 68.72 -1.47
N ALA A 61 -66.70 68.33 -0.35
CA ALA A 61 -66.11 67.39 0.60
C ALA A 61 -65.78 66.04 -0.06
N ARG A 62 -66.67 65.52 -0.91
CA ARG A 62 -66.42 64.29 -1.69
C ARG A 62 -65.27 64.43 -2.68
N GLN A 63 -65.10 65.60 -3.29
CA GLN A 63 -64.00 65.85 -4.21
C GLN A 63 -62.66 65.87 -3.46
N GLU A 64 -62.58 66.58 -2.33
CA GLU A 64 -61.39 66.61 -1.49
C GLU A 64 -61.02 65.23 -0.91
N GLU A 65 -62.02 64.43 -0.51
CA GLU A 65 -61.82 63.05 -0.08
C GLU A 65 -61.28 62.17 -1.21
N LYS A 66 -61.85 62.28 -2.42
CA LYS A 66 -61.36 61.56 -3.59
C LYS A 66 -59.92 61.94 -3.91
N ASP A 67 -59.60 63.22 -3.97
CA ASP A 67 -58.24 63.69 -4.29
C ASP A 67 -57.22 63.17 -3.27
N LYS A 68 -57.56 63.18 -1.97
CA LYS A 68 -56.74 62.59 -0.90
C LYS A 68 -56.59 61.07 -1.05
N LEU A 69 -57.66 60.36 -1.37
CA LEU A 69 -57.66 58.90 -1.53
C LEU A 69 -56.86 58.46 -2.76
N TYR A 70 -57.03 59.11 -3.91
CA TYR A 70 -56.26 58.82 -5.12
C TYR A 70 -54.78 59.16 -4.94
N SER A 71 -54.46 60.29 -4.29
CA SER A 71 -53.08 60.61 -3.94
C SER A 71 -52.45 59.55 -3.02
N ARG A 72 -53.24 59.03 -2.06
CA ARG A 72 -52.78 57.95 -1.18
C ARG A 72 -52.61 56.63 -1.93
N LEU A 73 -53.52 56.30 -2.84
CA LEU A 73 -53.46 55.08 -3.65
C LEU A 73 -52.24 55.11 -4.58
N SER A 74 -52.02 56.21 -5.29
CA SER A 74 -50.84 56.42 -6.13
C SER A 74 -49.52 56.26 -5.36
N LYS A 75 -49.43 56.78 -4.13
CA LYS A 75 -48.25 56.58 -3.27
C LYS A 75 -48.07 55.14 -2.81
N VAL A 76 -49.16 54.40 -2.62
CA VAL A 76 -49.11 52.98 -2.29
C VAL A 76 -48.64 52.18 -3.50
N ASP A 77 -49.13 52.51 -4.70
CA ASP A 77 -48.73 51.87 -5.96
C ASP A 77 -47.23 52.09 -6.23
N GLU A 78 -46.75 53.33 -6.10
CA GLU A 78 -45.32 53.67 -6.20
C GLU A 78 -44.47 52.89 -5.18
N ARG A 79 -44.96 52.75 -3.95
CA ARG A 79 -44.28 51.97 -2.91
C ARG A 79 -44.29 50.48 -3.21
N SER A 80 -45.39 49.93 -3.75
CA SER A 80 -45.43 48.52 -4.16
C SER A 80 -44.46 48.23 -5.30
N GLU A 81 -44.41 49.10 -6.31
CA GLU A 81 -43.45 48.95 -7.42
C GLU A 81 -41.99 49.03 -6.93
N ALA A 82 -41.70 49.93 -5.98
CA ALA A 82 -40.38 50.03 -5.38
C ALA A 82 -40.01 48.76 -4.59
N LEU A 83 -40.93 48.24 -3.79
CA LEU A 83 -40.72 46.99 -3.03
C LEU A 83 -40.57 45.77 -3.95
N GLU A 84 -41.34 45.69 -5.04
CA GLU A 84 -41.21 44.62 -6.02
C GLU A 84 -39.84 44.62 -6.71
N LYS A 85 -39.33 45.81 -7.07
CA LYS A 85 -37.97 45.97 -7.62
C LYS A 85 -36.91 45.55 -6.62
N GLU A 86 -37.02 45.98 -5.36
CA GLU A 86 -36.09 45.58 -4.30
C GLU A 86 -36.10 44.06 -4.08
N LEU A 87 -37.29 43.44 -4.03
CA LEU A 87 -37.42 41.99 -3.93
C LEU A 87 -36.84 41.24 -5.13
N ALA A 88 -36.98 41.79 -6.34
CA ALA A 88 -36.36 41.20 -7.53
C ALA A 88 -34.83 41.25 -7.41
N THR A 89 -34.25 42.39 -7.03
CA THR A 89 -32.80 42.52 -6.84
C THR A 89 -32.27 41.60 -5.74
N LEU A 90 -32.97 41.50 -4.60
CA LEU A 90 -32.57 40.61 -3.50
C LEU A 90 -32.65 39.13 -3.89
N ARG A 91 -33.59 38.74 -4.75
CA ARG A 91 -33.67 37.38 -5.29
C ARG A 91 -32.50 37.09 -6.22
N GLU A 92 -32.22 37.99 -7.16
CA GLU A 92 -31.09 37.85 -8.09
C GLU A 92 -29.75 37.78 -7.35
N GLU A 93 -29.53 38.64 -6.34
CA GLU A 93 -28.32 38.61 -5.51
C GLU A 93 -28.20 37.30 -4.72
N ARG A 94 -29.30 36.80 -4.17
CA ARG A 94 -29.31 35.53 -3.45
C ARG A 94 -29.02 34.36 -4.37
N GLU A 95 -29.63 34.32 -5.55
CA GLU A 95 -29.39 33.29 -6.56
C GLU A 95 -27.94 33.34 -7.05
N ALA A 96 -27.40 34.52 -7.34
CA ALA A 96 -26.02 34.71 -7.74
C ALA A 96 -25.04 34.24 -6.64
N ARG A 97 -25.31 34.56 -5.37
CA ARG A 97 -24.49 34.10 -4.25
C ARG A 97 -24.56 32.59 -4.09
N LEU A 98 -25.74 31.98 -4.18
CA LEU A 98 -25.91 30.53 -4.09
C LEU A 98 -25.20 29.82 -5.25
N ALA A 99 -25.29 30.37 -6.46
CA ALA A 99 -24.60 29.84 -7.63
C ALA A 99 -23.06 29.94 -7.48
N ALA A 100 -22.55 31.08 -7.00
CA ALA A 100 -21.11 31.25 -6.76
C ALA A 100 -20.59 30.31 -5.67
N GLU A 101 -21.35 30.14 -4.58
CA GLU A 101 -20.99 29.20 -3.50
C GLU A 101 -21.02 27.75 -4.00
N ALA A 102 -22.02 27.37 -4.80
CA ALA A 102 -22.09 26.04 -5.42
C ALA A 102 -20.92 25.79 -6.39
N GLU A 103 -20.54 26.80 -7.19
CA GLU A 103 -19.40 26.69 -8.11
C GLU A 103 -18.07 26.56 -7.34
N GLU A 104 -17.90 27.32 -6.26
CA GLU A 104 -16.70 27.22 -5.40
C GLU A 104 -16.63 25.86 -4.71
N GLN A 105 -17.74 25.35 -4.19
CA GLN A 105 -17.81 24.01 -3.59
C GLN A 105 -17.51 22.92 -4.62
N ALA A 106 -18.08 23.01 -5.83
CA ALA A 106 -17.81 22.05 -6.91
C ALA A 106 -16.33 22.06 -7.33
N LYS A 107 -15.70 23.25 -7.41
CA LYS A 107 -14.26 23.37 -7.70
C LYS A 107 -13.39 22.78 -6.60
N LYS A 108 -13.74 23.00 -5.33
CA LYS A 108 -13.03 22.41 -4.18
C LYS A 108 -13.15 20.89 -4.20
N GLU A 109 -14.36 20.36 -4.37
CA GLU A 109 -14.60 18.92 -4.44
C GLU A 109 -13.83 18.28 -5.61
N GLN A 110 -13.81 18.93 -6.79
CA GLN A 110 -13.04 18.44 -7.93
C GLN A 110 -11.54 18.46 -7.64
N ALA A 111 -11.02 19.53 -7.04
CA ALA A 111 -9.61 19.62 -6.67
C ALA A 111 -9.21 18.56 -5.63
N GLU A 112 -10.07 18.26 -4.66
CA GLU A 112 -9.87 17.18 -3.68
C GLU A 112 -9.88 15.81 -4.35
N LYS A 113 -10.80 15.56 -5.29
CA LYS A 113 -10.82 14.33 -6.10
C LYS A 113 -9.54 14.18 -6.93
N ASP A 114 -9.14 15.23 -7.64
CA ASP A 114 -7.91 15.22 -8.45
C ASP A 114 -6.66 14.98 -7.59
N GLN A 115 -6.60 15.53 -6.37
CA GLN A 115 -5.53 15.27 -5.42
C GLN A 115 -5.55 13.82 -4.93
N ALA A 116 -6.71 13.29 -4.56
CA ALA A 116 -6.86 11.91 -4.15
C ALA A 116 -6.46 10.92 -5.25
N GLU A 117 -6.82 11.19 -6.51
CA GLU A 117 -6.42 10.37 -7.66
C GLU A 117 -4.90 10.39 -7.88
N LYS A 118 -4.27 11.57 -7.77
CA LYS A 118 -2.81 11.70 -7.86
C LYS A 118 -2.10 10.95 -6.73
N ASP A 119 -2.59 11.07 -5.49
CA ASP A 119 -2.02 10.39 -4.34
C ASP A 119 -2.15 8.87 -4.46
N MET A 120 -3.30 8.37 -4.93
CA MET A 120 -3.50 6.94 -5.18
C MET A 120 -2.58 6.44 -6.30
N SER A 121 -2.41 7.21 -7.37
CA SER A 121 -1.45 6.89 -8.44
C SER A 121 -0.01 6.85 -7.93
N ALA A 122 0.41 7.83 -7.13
CA ALA A 122 1.74 7.89 -6.54
C ALA A 122 2.01 6.71 -5.60
N LYS A 123 1.03 6.35 -4.75
CA LYS A 123 1.13 5.17 -3.87
C LYS A 123 1.28 3.88 -4.67
N LYS A 124 0.51 3.72 -5.75
CA LYS A 124 0.60 2.54 -6.63
C LYS A 124 1.98 2.43 -7.27
N LEU A 125 2.52 3.53 -7.80
CA LEU A 125 3.88 3.55 -8.35
C LEU A 125 4.93 3.19 -7.29
N LEU A 126 4.76 3.66 -6.06
CA LEU A 126 5.67 3.31 -4.97
C LEU A 126 5.58 1.83 -4.61
N GLU A 127 4.37 1.25 -4.55
CA GLU A 127 4.14 -0.16 -4.28
C GLU A 127 4.74 -1.06 -5.37
N GLU A 128 4.51 -0.72 -6.65
CA GLU A 128 5.11 -1.42 -7.79
C GLU A 128 6.64 -1.40 -7.68
N ARG A 129 7.24 -0.22 -7.42
CA ARG A 129 8.69 -0.11 -7.21
C ARG A 129 9.15 -0.94 -6.02
N SER A 130 8.49 -0.88 -4.87
CA SER A 130 8.87 -1.66 -3.70
C SER A 130 8.84 -3.17 -3.98
N THR A 131 7.85 -3.64 -4.75
CA THR A 131 7.71 -5.04 -5.13
C THR A 131 8.82 -5.46 -6.09
N GLU A 132 9.18 -4.61 -7.06
CA GLU A 132 10.33 -4.83 -7.94
C GLU A 132 11.65 -4.92 -7.17
N TRP A 133 11.85 -4.02 -6.19
CA TRP A 133 13.02 -4.01 -5.34
C TRP A 133 13.10 -5.25 -4.46
N GLU A 134 11.99 -5.65 -3.84
CA GLU A 134 11.92 -6.87 -3.02
C GLU A 134 12.21 -8.11 -3.86
N ARG A 135 11.64 -8.19 -5.08
CA ARG A 135 11.95 -9.28 -6.02
C ARG A 135 13.44 -9.32 -6.35
N ARG A 136 14.02 -8.20 -6.79
CA ARG A 136 15.46 -8.11 -7.11
C ARG A 136 16.34 -8.43 -5.91
N PHE A 137 15.94 -7.99 -4.72
CA PHE A 137 16.66 -8.27 -3.49
C PHE A 137 16.63 -9.77 -3.17
N SER A 138 15.46 -10.41 -3.28
CA SER A 138 15.34 -11.86 -3.10
C SER A 138 16.17 -12.65 -4.09
N GLU A 139 16.22 -12.22 -5.37
CA GLU A 139 17.05 -12.83 -6.41
C GLU A 139 18.53 -12.72 -6.07
N ILE A 140 19.01 -11.54 -5.71
CA ILE A 140 20.42 -11.32 -5.30
C ILE A 140 20.77 -12.17 -4.07
N GLN A 141 19.85 -12.29 -3.10
CA GLN A 141 20.08 -13.09 -1.90
C GLN A 141 20.18 -14.58 -2.22
N GLN A 142 19.31 -15.09 -3.11
CA GLN A 142 19.37 -16.47 -3.59
C GLN A 142 20.67 -16.75 -4.36
N GLU A 143 21.06 -15.86 -5.27
CA GLU A 143 22.33 -15.97 -6.01
C GLU A 143 23.53 -16.02 -5.05
N ARG A 144 23.59 -15.09 -4.08
CA ARG A 144 24.68 -15.09 -3.08
C ARG A 144 24.69 -16.32 -2.18
N GLU A 145 23.53 -16.91 -1.89
CA GLU A 145 23.48 -18.14 -1.10
C GLU A 145 23.95 -19.34 -1.93
N GLN A 146 23.53 -19.42 -3.20
CA GLN A 146 24.00 -20.43 -4.14
C GLN A 146 25.52 -20.34 -4.33
N GLU A 147 26.06 -19.14 -4.54
CA GLU A 147 27.50 -18.90 -4.66
C GLU A 147 28.26 -19.33 -3.39
N ARG A 148 27.76 -18.95 -2.21
CA ARG A 148 28.37 -19.37 -0.93
C ARG A 148 28.34 -20.88 -0.74
N ALA A 149 27.23 -21.53 -1.08
CA ALA A 149 27.11 -22.99 -1.01
C ALA A 149 28.08 -23.67 -1.99
N ALA A 150 28.18 -23.18 -3.22
CA ALA A 150 29.08 -23.72 -4.23
C ALA A 150 30.55 -23.57 -3.83
N LEU A 151 30.95 -22.41 -3.29
CA LEU A 151 32.31 -22.18 -2.80
C LEU A 151 32.65 -23.05 -1.58
N ALA A 152 31.71 -23.23 -0.65
CA ALA A 152 31.89 -24.13 0.49
C ALA A 152 32.12 -25.57 0.03
N LYS A 153 31.30 -26.05 -0.91
CA LYS A 153 31.45 -27.38 -1.51
C LYS A 153 32.74 -27.53 -2.30
N GLU A 154 33.15 -26.51 -3.02
CA GLU A 154 34.44 -26.50 -3.72
C GLU A 154 35.61 -26.64 -2.74
N ALA A 155 35.54 -25.99 -1.58
CA ALA A 155 36.55 -26.14 -0.53
C ALA A 155 36.57 -27.58 0.04
N GLU A 156 35.40 -28.19 0.27
CA GLU A 156 35.28 -29.59 0.70
C GLU A 156 35.87 -30.55 -0.35
N TYR A 157 35.49 -30.38 -1.62
CA TYR A 157 35.98 -31.18 -2.73
C TYR A 157 37.50 -31.11 -2.87
N ASN A 158 38.08 -29.90 -2.79
CA ASN A 158 39.52 -29.72 -2.88
C ASN A 158 40.27 -30.33 -1.69
N ARG A 159 39.71 -30.25 -0.47
CA ARG A 159 40.26 -30.92 0.71
C ARG A 159 40.27 -32.43 0.54
N LEU A 160 39.16 -33.00 0.05
CA LEU A 160 39.07 -34.44 -0.19
C LEU A 160 40.06 -34.90 -1.28
N ARG A 161 40.18 -34.14 -2.36
CA ARG A 161 41.14 -34.45 -3.43
C ARG A 161 42.58 -34.40 -2.95
N ALA A 162 42.93 -33.39 -2.16
CA ALA A 162 44.25 -33.29 -1.54
C ALA A 162 44.52 -34.49 -0.62
N TYR A 163 43.52 -34.87 0.20
CA TYR A 163 43.60 -36.05 1.05
C TYR A 163 43.81 -37.35 0.27
N ILE A 164 43.06 -37.57 -0.82
CA ILE A 164 43.24 -38.73 -1.70
C ILE A 164 44.68 -38.75 -2.24
N GLN A 165 45.19 -37.63 -2.74
CA GLN A 165 46.55 -37.54 -3.29
C GLN A 165 47.62 -37.84 -2.23
N GLU A 166 47.45 -37.34 -1.00
CA GLU A 166 48.34 -37.62 0.13
C GLU A 166 48.31 -39.11 0.50
N ARG A 167 47.13 -39.70 0.68
CA ARG A 167 46.98 -41.11 1.05
C ARG A 167 47.48 -42.04 -0.03
N VAL A 168 47.17 -41.76 -1.29
CA VAL A 168 47.69 -42.51 -2.45
C VAL A 168 49.20 -42.38 -2.54
N GLY A 169 49.75 -41.20 -2.31
CA GLY A 169 51.20 -40.97 -2.30
C GLY A 169 51.91 -41.75 -1.19
N ALA A 170 51.34 -41.78 0.01
CA ALA A 170 51.87 -42.52 1.15
C ALA A 170 51.80 -44.05 0.97
N GLU A 171 50.79 -44.55 0.25
CA GLU A 171 50.54 -45.99 0.05
C GLU A 171 50.93 -46.47 -1.36
N ARG A 172 51.64 -45.64 -2.13
CA ARG A 172 51.99 -45.90 -3.53
C ARG A 172 52.79 -47.19 -3.73
N ASP A 173 53.63 -47.53 -2.76
CA ASP A 173 54.46 -48.74 -2.80
C ASP A 173 53.67 -50.02 -2.46
N ASN A 174 52.50 -49.87 -1.81
CA ASN A 174 51.66 -50.98 -1.36
C ASN A 174 50.48 -51.29 -2.30
N ILE A 175 50.19 -50.40 -3.24
CA ILE A 175 49.10 -50.53 -4.21
C ILE A 175 49.69 -50.73 -5.61
N ALA A 176 49.14 -51.66 -6.38
CA ALA A 176 49.57 -51.85 -7.76
C ALA A 176 49.34 -50.55 -8.57
N PRO A 177 50.28 -50.12 -9.44
CA PRO A 177 50.16 -48.87 -10.20
C PRO A 177 48.85 -48.75 -11.01
N GLU A 178 48.34 -49.86 -11.53
CA GLU A 178 47.08 -49.93 -12.30
C GLU A 178 45.82 -49.72 -11.44
N LEU A 179 45.94 -49.91 -10.12
CA LEU A 179 44.83 -49.83 -9.18
C LEU A 179 44.77 -48.47 -8.46
N VAL A 180 45.80 -47.65 -8.59
CA VAL A 180 45.90 -46.33 -7.94
C VAL A 180 44.77 -45.39 -8.40
N ASP A 181 44.39 -45.45 -9.68
CA ASP A 181 43.34 -44.59 -10.26
C ASP A 181 41.92 -44.97 -9.76
N LEU A 182 41.76 -46.17 -9.18
CA LEU A 182 40.47 -46.63 -8.64
C LEU A 182 40.18 -46.11 -7.23
N VAL A 183 41.15 -45.44 -6.58
CA VAL A 183 40.95 -44.86 -5.25
C VAL A 183 39.95 -43.71 -5.35
N SER A 184 38.77 -43.92 -4.79
CA SER A 184 37.64 -42.99 -4.83
C SER A 184 36.80 -43.09 -3.55
N GLY A 185 36.09 -42.00 -3.23
CA GLY A 185 35.19 -41.90 -2.09
C GLY A 185 34.59 -40.49 -1.98
N ASN A 186 33.46 -40.35 -1.30
CA ASN A 186 32.82 -39.05 -1.02
C ASN A 186 33.24 -38.47 0.33
N THR A 187 33.81 -39.29 1.22
CA THR A 187 34.35 -38.87 2.51
C THR A 187 35.76 -39.43 2.71
N GLN A 188 36.47 -38.93 3.72
CA GLN A 188 37.82 -39.41 4.05
C GLN A 188 37.81 -40.89 4.45
N GLU A 189 36.77 -41.33 5.17
CA GLU A 189 36.60 -42.70 5.62
C GLU A 189 36.36 -43.66 4.45
N GLU A 190 35.54 -43.25 3.47
CA GLU A 190 35.32 -44.04 2.26
C GLU A 190 36.61 -44.18 1.43
N VAL A 191 37.42 -43.12 1.36
CA VAL A 191 38.74 -43.15 0.70
C VAL A 191 39.66 -44.13 1.42
N ASP A 192 39.73 -44.11 2.74
CA ASP A 192 40.57 -45.02 3.52
C ASP A 192 40.16 -46.48 3.35
N GLN A 193 38.85 -46.76 3.34
CA GLN A 193 38.33 -48.10 3.05
C GLN A 193 38.69 -48.55 1.63
N SER A 194 38.61 -47.64 0.64
CA SER A 194 38.98 -47.91 -0.74
C SER A 194 40.46 -48.26 -0.86
N VAL A 195 41.32 -47.48 -0.22
CA VAL A 195 42.78 -47.73 -0.14
C VAL A 195 43.06 -49.09 0.48
N GLU A 196 42.45 -49.43 1.61
CA GLU A 196 42.66 -50.71 2.28
C GLU A 196 42.19 -51.90 1.43
N MET A 197 41.03 -51.76 0.78
CA MET A 197 40.55 -52.76 -0.18
C MET A 197 41.51 -52.96 -1.35
N LEU A 198 42.12 -51.89 -1.86
CA LEU A 198 43.05 -51.96 -2.99
C LEU A 198 44.42 -52.52 -2.61
N LYS A 199 44.89 -52.25 -1.38
CA LYS A 199 46.06 -52.93 -0.79
C LYS A 199 45.82 -54.44 -0.70
N GLY A 200 44.66 -54.84 -0.16
CA GLY A 200 44.26 -56.25 -0.08
C GLY A 200 44.11 -56.93 -1.44
N LYS A 201 43.58 -56.22 -2.45
CA LYS A 201 43.52 -56.73 -3.84
C LYS A 201 44.90 -56.82 -4.48
N THR A 202 45.80 -55.90 -4.17
CA THR A 202 47.18 -55.91 -4.68
C THR A 202 47.95 -57.12 -4.17
N SER A 203 47.86 -57.44 -2.88
CA SER A 203 48.50 -58.64 -2.33
C SER A 203 47.92 -59.92 -2.95
N GLN A 204 46.60 -60.00 -3.12
CA GLN A 204 45.96 -61.11 -3.83
C GLN A 204 46.39 -61.22 -5.30
N LEU A 205 46.55 -60.09 -6.00
CA LEU A 205 47.03 -60.08 -7.38
C LEU A 205 48.48 -60.55 -7.47
N PHE A 206 49.32 -60.19 -6.50
CA PHE A 206 50.71 -60.64 -6.44
C PHE A 206 50.79 -62.16 -6.20
N ASP A 207 50.03 -62.67 -5.23
CA ASP A 207 49.96 -64.11 -4.93
C ASP A 207 49.41 -64.91 -6.13
N SER A 208 48.34 -64.41 -6.75
CA SER A 208 47.74 -65.06 -7.93
C SER A 208 48.62 -64.95 -9.16
N MET A 209 49.33 -63.84 -9.38
CA MET A 209 50.30 -63.69 -10.46
C MET A 209 51.49 -64.63 -10.25
N GLN A 210 51.98 -64.81 -9.03
CA GLN A 210 53.05 -65.76 -8.74
C GLN A 210 52.61 -67.22 -9.01
N ALA A 211 51.39 -67.59 -8.62
CA ALA A 211 50.80 -68.89 -8.94
C ALA A 211 50.51 -69.07 -10.44
N ALA A 212 50.04 -68.02 -11.11
CA ALA A 212 49.77 -68.01 -12.53
C ALA A 212 51.06 -68.03 -13.36
N GLN A 213 52.16 -67.42 -12.91
CA GLN A 213 53.45 -67.41 -13.62
C GLN A 213 54.17 -68.77 -13.51
N GLN A 214 53.93 -69.52 -12.44
CA GLN A 214 54.30 -70.94 -12.35
C GLN A 214 53.48 -71.82 -13.31
N THR A 215 52.21 -71.48 -13.54
CA THR A 215 51.30 -72.21 -14.44
C THR A 215 51.41 -71.75 -15.91
N ALA A 216 51.81 -70.51 -16.16
CA ALA A 216 51.96 -69.93 -17.49
C ALA A 216 53.25 -70.40 -18.20
N ARG A 217 54.21 -70.97 -17.45
CA ARG A 217 55.36 -71.69 -18.05
C ARG A 217 54.96 -73.04 -18.68
N SER A 218 53.77 -73.59 -18.39
CA SER A 218 53.32 -74.86 -18.96
C SER A 218 52.22 -74.73 -20.02
N GLN A 219 51.66 -73.53 -20.25
CA GLN A 219 50.62 -73.33 -21.26
C GLN A 219 50.82 -72.03 -22.05
N MET A 220 51.82 -72.02 -22.96
CA MET A 220 51.81 -71.11 -24.10
C MET A 220 50.99 -71.73 -25.24
N ARG A 221 49.74 -71.30 -25.41
CA ARG A 221 49.11 -71.28 -26.74
C ARG A 221 47.93 -70.31 -26.78
N GLY A 222 47.94 -69.44 -27.78
CA GLY A 222 47.14 -68.24 -27.83
C GLY A 222 45.66 -68.44 -28.15
N VAL A 223 44.94 -67.32 -28.07
CA VAL A 223 43.62 -67.14 -28.66
C VAL A 223 43.52 -65.68 -29.11
N ALA A 224 43.02 -65.47 -30.32
CA ALA A 224 42.55 -64.18 -30.80
C ALA A 224 41.03 -64.11 -30.63
N ALA A 225 40.49 -62.95 -30.23
CA ALA A 225 39.08 -62.55 -30.41
C ALA A 225 38.97 -61.05 -30.07
N THR A 226 38.71 -60.17 -31.05
CA THR A 226 37.40 -59.52 -31.32
C THR A 226 36.74 -58.94 -30.06
N GLY A 227 36.28 -57.71 -29.99
CA GLY A 227 36.01 -56.66 -30.96
C GLY A 227 35.35 -55.50 -30.20
N TYR A 228 35.33 -54.34 -30.86
CA TYR A 228 34.60 -53.12 -30.53
C TYR A 228 33.52 -53.21 -29.42
N THR A 229 33.67 -52.41 -28.37
CA THR A 229 32.52 -51.85 -27.64
C THR A 229 32.49 -50.35 -27.91
N GLY A 230 31.48 -49.93 -28.66
CA GLY A 230 31.23 -48.52 -28.95
C GLY A 230 30.87 -47.77 -27.67
N ASN A 231 31.68 -46.78 -27.33
CA ASN A 231 31.23 -45.67 -26.50
C ASN A 231 30.22 -44.88 -27.32
N GLY A 232 28.94 -45.09 -27.05
CA GLY A 232 27.89 -44.21 -27.54
C GLY A 232 28.13 -42.79 -27.03
N PRO A 233 27.84 -41.75 -27.84
CA PRO A 233 27.85 -40.38 -27.35
C PRO A 233 26.77 -40.28 -26.28
N THR A 234 27.18 -40.09 -25.03
CA THR A 234 26.29 -39.72 -23.94
C THR A 234 25.58 -38.44 -24.34
N ASP A 235 24.26 -38.53 -24.47
CA ASP A 235 23.36 -37.42 -24.74
C ASP A 235 23.71 -36.23 -23.84
N GLY A 236 24.08 -35.14 -24.49
CA GLY A 236 24.24 -33.83 -23.89
C GLY A 236 22.87 -33.29 -23.51
N GLU A 237 22.28 -33.81 -22.44
CA GLU A 237 21.20 -33.14 -21.75
C GLU A 237 21.82 -32.09 -20.83
N SER A 238 22.51 -31.12 -21.43
CA SER A 238 22.90 -29.86 -20.81
C SER A 238 21.66 -28.96 -20.71
N GLY A 239 20.61 -29.47 -20.05
CA GLY A 239 19.60 -28.63 -19.46
C GLY A 239 20.27 -27.93 -18.29
N THR A 240 20.41 -26.61 -18.39
CA THR A 240 20.91 -25.76 -17.31
C THR A 240 19.97 -25.89 -16.11
N ARG A 241 20.13 -26.94 -15.29
CA ARG A 241 19.39 -27.04 -14.04
C ARG A 241 19.90 -25.95 -13.12
N GLU A 242 19.03 -25.01 -12.78
CA GLU A 242 19.23 -24.09 -11.68
C GLU A 242 19.17 -24.90 -10.39
N LEU A 243 20.33 -25.18 -9.79
CA LEU A 243 20.46 -25.89 -8.53
C LEU A 243 20.30 -24.87 -7.39
N SER A 244 19.41 -25.14 -6.44
CA SER A 244 19.24 -24.26 -5.28
C SER A 244 20.44 -24.36 -4.33
N ALA A 245 20.60 -23.38 -3.43
CA ALA A 245 21.68 -23.40 -2.45
C ALA A 245 21.64 -24.64 -1.55
N ASP A 246 20.44 -25.10 -1.19
CA ASP A 246 20.28 -26.29 -0.36
C ASP A 246 20.54 -27.58 -1.12
N ASP A 247 20.21 -27.64 -2.42
CA ASP A 247 20.60 -28.77 -3.28
C ASP A 247 22.12 -28.87 -3.39
N ILE A 248 22.81 -27.72 -3.53
CA ILE A 248 24.27 -27.65 -3.54
C ILE A 248 24.88 -28.11 -2.22
N LYS A 249 24.29 -27.75 -1.07
CA LYS A 249 24.77 -28.21 0.24
C LYS A 249 24.60 -29.73 0.42
N ASN A 250 23.53 -30.30 -0.12
CA ASN A 250 23.17 -31.71 0.12
C ASN A 250 23.67 -32.69 -0.94
N MET A 251 24.20 -32.22 -2.08
CA MET A 251 24.75 -33.12 -3.11
C MET A 251 26.03 -33.82 -2.65
N SER A 252 26.23 -35.02 -3.18
CA SER A 252 27.46 -35.80 -3.00
C SER A 252 28.66 -35.10 -3.67
N MET A 253 29.88 -35.39 -3.22
CA MET A 253 31.10 -34.86 -3.86
C MET A 253 31.23 -35.31 -5.32
N ALA A 254 30.82 -36.55 -5.61
CA ALA A 254 30.80 -37.09 -6.96
C ALA A 254 29.80 -36.35 -7.87
N ASP A 255 28.63 -35.97 -7.36
CA ASP A 255 27.65 -35.21 -8.13
C ASP A 255 28.03 -33.74 -8.27
N PHE A 256 28.60 -33.14 -7.22
CA PHE A 256 29.18 -31.79 -7.30
C PHE A 256 30.27 -31.72 -8.37
N ALA A 257 31.14 -32.73 -8.48
CA ALA A 257 32.18 -32.77 -9.50
C ALA A 257 31.63 -32.70 -10.94
N LYS A 258 30.42 -33.27 -11.19
CA LYS A 258 29.77 -33.23 -12.51
C LYS A 258 29.23 -31.82 -12.84
N TYR A 259 28.63 -31.15 -11.86
CA TYR A 259 28.00 -29.83 -12.05
C TYR A 259 28.91 -28.64 -11.72
N ARG A 260 30.13 -28.90 -11.22
CA ARG A 260 31.11 -27.90 -10.79
C ARG A 260 31.33 -26.79 -11.82
N THR A 261 31.57 -27.16 -13.08
CA THR A 261 31.84 -26.19 -14.17
C THR A 261 30.64 -25.29 -14.43
N GLN A 262 29.42 -25.82 -14.29
CA GLN A 262 28.19 -25.04 -14.47
C GLN A 262 27.96 -24.11 -13.26
N LEU A 263 28.12 -24.61 -12.04
CA LEU A 263 27.92 -23.84 -10.80
C LEU A 263 28.94 -22.70 -10.65
N LEU A 264 30.22 -22.99 -10.85
CA LEU A 264 31.28 -21.98 -10.75
C LEU A 264 31.37 -21.10 -12.00
N GLY A 265 31.03 -21.64 -13.18
CA GLY A 265 30.99 -20.88 -14.43
C GLY A 265 29.83 -19.88 -14.46
N ALA A 266 28.68 -20.23 -13.87
CA ALA A 266 27.58 -19.31 -13.65
C ALA A 266 27.97 -18.18 -12.67
N ALA A 267 28.65 -18.50 -11.57
CA ALA A 267 29.15 -17.51 -10.60
C ALA A 267 30.23 -16.56 -11.18
N ALA A 268 31.08 -17.06 -12.08
CA ALA A 268 32.07 -16.23 -12.78
C ALA A 268 31.40 -15.27 -13.79
N ASN A 269 30.29 -15.69 -14.41
CA ASN A 269 29.53 -14.88 -15.36
C ASN A 269 28.56 -13.90 -14.69
N SER A 270 28.03 -14.20 -13.49
CA SER A 270 27.18 -13.28 -12.70
C SER A 270 27.95 -12.04 -12.25
N THR A 271 29.21 -12.22 -11.84
CA THR A 271 30.10 -11.13 -11.39
C THR A 271 30.35 -10.06 -12.47
N ASN A 272 30.26 -10.41 -13.75
CA ASN A 272 30.45 -9.49 -14.88
C ASN A 272 29.16 -8.80 -15.36
N ARG A 273 27.99 -9.10 -14.77
CA ARG A 273 26.69 -8.67 -15.30
C ARG A 273 26.08 -7.42 -14.64
N GLY A 274 26.80 -6.74 -13.75
CA GLY A 274 26.17 -5.73 -12.88
C GLY A 274 26.99 -4.51 -12.47
N LEU A 275 28.02 -4.11 -13.23
CA LEU A 275 28.80 -2.91 -12.86
C LEU A 275 28.59 -1.70 -13.79
N PHE A 276 28.05 -1.86 -15.01
CA PHE A 276 27.76 -0.76 -15.93
C PHE A 276 26.60 -1.11 -16.88
N ASP A 277 25.37 -0.85 -16.45
CA ASP A 277 24.20 -0.56 -17.30
C ASP A 277 23.16 0.20 -16.46
#